data_AF-A0A2E4Y4M0-F1
#
_entry.id   AF-A0A2E4Y4M0-F1
#
_cell.length_a   1.000
_cell.length_b   1.000
_cell.length_c   1.000
_cell.angle_alpha   90.00
_cell.angle_beta   90.00
_cell.angle_gamma   90.00
#
_symmetry.space_group_name_H-M   'P 1'
#
loop_
_entity.id
_entity.type
_entity.pdbx_description
1 polymer ?
#
loop_
_entity_poly.entity_id
_entity_poly.type
_entity_poly.pdbx_seq_one_letter_code
_entity_poly.pdbx_strand_id
1 'polypeptide(L)'
;MEKNCVSCGLSFSFRRKFEKNWEEVKYCSKKCRKNKLQNSDKELEDFILDFSRGNCPPRVTQARTISRTYFGIYWKKFHQRVLAAIRRLSHRNILIIHPYKKALKQDIVFEIHKKEV
;
A
#
# COMPACT_ATOMS: atom_id res chain seq x y z
N MET A 1 -2.91 -15.43 14.86
CA MET A 1 -3.99 -14.63 14.25
C MET A 1 -3.42 -13.34 13.70
N GLU A 2 -3.64 -13.09 12.42
CA GLU A 2 -3.16 -11.89 11.72
C GLU A 2 -4.36 -11.06 11.28
N LYS A 3 -4.26 -9.75 11.43
CA LYS A 3 -5.30 -8.81 10.99
C LYS A 3 -4.67 -7.79 10.06
N ASN A 4 -5.50 -7.25 9.17
CA ASN A 4 -5.06 -6.29 8.17
C ASN A 4 -5.49 -4.90 8.57
N CYS A 5 -4.55 -3.95 8.56
CA CYS A 5 -4.86 -2.59 8.94
C CYS A 5 -5.69 -1.91 7.85
N VAL A 6 -6.87 -1.39 8.20
CA VAL A 6 -7.76 -0.73 7.24
C VAL A 6 -7.11 0.51 6.59
N SER A 7 -6.26 1.23 7.33
CA SER A 7 -5.59 2.44 6.82
C SER A 7 -4.36 2.10 5.98
N CYS A 8 -3.39 1.34 6.53
CA CYS A 8 -2.11 1.12 5.87
C CYS A 8 -2.00 -0.17 5.04
N GLY A 9 -3.02 -1.04 5.09
CA GLY A 9 -3.03 -2.34 4.39
C GLY A 9 -1.99 -3.34 4.90
N LEU A 10 -1.22 -3.01 5.94
CA LEU A 10 -0.18 -3.91 6.47
C LEU A 10 -0.83 -5.00 7.34
N SER A 11 -0.48 -6.25 7.07
CA SER A 11 -0.76 -7.38 7.95
C SER A 11 0.00 -7.20 9.25
N PHE A 12 -0.69 -7.34 10.38
CA PHE A 12 -0.09 -7.27 11.70
C PHE A 12 -0.63 -8.38 12.59
N SER A 13 0.28 -8.98 13.35
CA SER A 13 -0.05 -10.04 14.30
C SER A 13 -0.46 -9.46 15.66
N PHE A 14 -1.07 -10.30 16.48
CA PHE A 14 -1.41 -9.99 17.86
C PHE A 14 -0.22 -9.41 18.64
N ARG A 15 -0.48 -8.43 19.50
CA ARG A 15 0.51 -7.81 20.39
C ARG A 15 -0.11 -7.69 21.78
N ARG A 16 0.69 -7.80 22.85
CA ARG A 16 0.22 -7.69 24.24
C ARG A 16 -0.67 -6.45 24.50
N LYS A 17 -0.36 -5.32 23.86
CA LYS A 17 -1.18 -4.08 23.94
C LYS A 17 -2.63 -4.21 23.43
N PHE A 18 -2.98 -5.29 22.74
CA PHE A 18 -4.29 -5.55 22.15
C PHE A 18 -5.04 -6.69 22.85
N GLU A 19 -4.49 -7.25 23.92
CA GLU A 19 -5.09 -8.37 24.66
C GLU A 19 -6.54 -8.09 25.07
N LYS A 20 -6.83 -6.87 25.54
CA LYS A 20 -8.14 -6.48 26.05
C LYS A 20 -9.21 -6.23 24.98
N ASN A 21 -8.84 -6.01 23.72
CA ASN A 21 -9.77 -5.55 22.69
C ASN A 21 -9.45 -6.05 21.28
N TRP A 22 -8.75 -7.19 21.17
CA TRP A 22 -8.22 -7.70 19.90
C TRP A 22 -9.30 -7.79 18.82
N GLU A 23 -10.51 -8.22 19.17
CA GLU A 23 -11.65 -8.35 18.26
C GLU A 23 -12.01 -7.02 17.57
N GLU A 24 -11.99 -5.91 18.30
CA GLU A 24 -12.32 -4.57 17.81
C GLU A 24 -11.15 -3.86 17.11
N VAL A 25 -9.91 -4.35 17.22
CA VAL A 25 -8.73 -3.70 16.62
C VAL A 25 -8.75 -3.82 15.09
N LYS A 26 -9.00 -2.69 14.42
CA LYS A 26 -8.95 -2.53 12.94
C LYS A 26 -7.67 -1.85 12.42
N TYR A 27 -6.83 -1.31 13.31
CA TYR A 27 -5.67 -0.49 12.96
C TYR A 27 -4.39 -0.95 13.68
N CYS A 28 -3.27 -1.02 12.97
CA CYS A 28 -2.00 -1.46 13.56
C CYS A 28 -1.40 -0.47 14.58
N SER A 29 -1.76 0.83 14.49
CA SER A 29 -1.19 1.91 15.30
C SER A 29 -2.17 3.07 15.54
N LYS A 30 -1.91 3.87 16.58
CA LYS A 30 -2.67 5.11 16.87
C LYS A 30 -2.61 6.10 15.68
N LYS A 31 -1.48 6.15 14.96
CA LYS A 31 -1.31 6.99 13.76
C LYS A 31 -2.27 6.57 12.64
N CYS A 32 -2.36 5.26 12.36
CA CYS A 32 -3.30 4.72 11.37
C CYS A 32 -4.76 4.94 11.76
N ARG A 33 -5.08 4.92 13.07
CA ARG A 33 -6.43 5.23 13.56
C ARG A 33 -6.81 6.70 13.33
N LYS A 34 -5.86 7.64 13.51
CA LYS A 34 -6.07 9.07 13.21
C LYS A 34 -6.14 9.35 11.71
N ASN A 35 -5.32 8.64 10.93
CA ASN A 35 -5.24 8.81 9.48
C ASN A 35 -6.20 7.87 8.76
N LYS A 36 -7.49 8.23 8.78
CA LYS A 36 -8.54 7.50 8.06
C LYS A 36 -8.36 7.66 6.55
N LEU A 37 -8.86 6.68 5.78
CA LEU A 37 -8.93 6.75 4.33
C LEU A 37 -9.79 7.95 3.91
N GLN A 38 -9.30 8.72 2.95
CA GLN A 38 -10.04 9.82 2.32
C GLN A 38 -10.38 9.47 0.87
N ASN A 39 -11.26 10.26 0.24
CA ASN A 39 -11.59 10.07 -1.17
C ASN A 39 -10.35 10.11 -2.08
N SER A 40 -9.38 10.95 -1.73
CA SER A 40 -8.08 11.03 -2.42
C SER A 40 -7.25 9.74 -2.37
N ASP A 41 -7.47 8.86 -1.38
CA ASP A 41 -6.82 7.54 -1.36
C ASP A 41 -7.45 6.57 -2.37
N LYS A 42 -8.74 6.74 -2.67
CA LYS A 42 -9.46 5.95 -3.68
C LYS A 42 -9.01 6.37 -5.08
N GLU A 43 -8.95 7.67 -5.34
CA GLU A 43 -8.40 8.23 -6.59
C GLU A 43 -6.96 7.75 -6.84
N LEU A 44 -6.14 7.68 -5.79
CA LEU A 44 -4.78 7.16 -5.89
C LEU A 44 -4.75 5.65 -6.21
N GLU A 45 -5.66 4.86 -5.64
CA GLU A 45 -5.80 3.44 -5.99
C GLU A 45 -6.17 3.27 -7.46
N ASP A 46 -7.16 4.02 -7.95
CA ASP A 46 -7.60 3.97 -9.34
C ASP A 46 -6.47 4.40 -10.30
N PHE A 47 -5.72 5.45 -9.95
CA PHE A 47 -4.53 5.87 -10.69
C PHE A 47 -3.44 4.79 -10.76
N ILE A 48 -3.18 4.08 -9.66
CA ILE A 48 -2.20 2.97 -9.64
C ILE A 48 -2.64 1.86 -10.59
N LEU A 49 -3.93 1.53 -10.61
CA LEU A 49 -4.48 0.50 -11.48
C LEU A 49 -4.40 0.92 -12.95
N ASP A 50 -4.77 2.16 -13.27
CA ASP A 50 -4.69 2.72 -14.62
C ASP A 50 -3.24 2.75 -15.14
N PHE A 51 -2.32 3.29 -14.32
CA PHE A 51 -0.89 3.35 -14.64
C PHE A 51 -0.31 1.97 -14.96
N SER A 52 -0.80 0.94 -14.27
CA SER A 52 -0.30 -0.43 -14.44
C SER A 52 -0.96 -1.16 -15.62
N ARG A 53 -2.13 -0.69 -16.10
CA ARG A 53 -2.88 -1.23 -17.25
C ARG A 53 -2.46 -0.63 -18.59
N GLY A 54 -1.69 0.47 -18.61
CA GLY A 54 -1.21 1.10 -19.83
C GLY A 54 -0.43 0.15 -20.75
N ASN A 55 -0.19 0.54 -22.01
CA ASN A 55 0.39 -0.34 -23.04
C ASN A 55 1.90 -0.61 -22.89
N CYS A 56 2.62 0.12 -22.04
CA CYS A 56 4.05 -0.12 -21.79
C CYS A 56 4.43 0.07 -20.30
N PRO A 57 3.76 -0.62 -19.35
CA PRO A 57 4.20 -0.60 -17.97
C PRO A 57 5.43 -1.52 -17.87
N PRO A 58 6.46 -1.16 -17.10
CA PRO A 58 7.49 -2.13 -16.77
C PRO A 58 6.80 -3.33 -16.10
N ARG A 59 7.26 -4.56 -16.43
CA ARG A 59 6.74 -5.81 -15.83
C ARG A 59 6.61 -5.70 -14.29
N VAL A 60 7.46 -4.87 -13.70
CA VAL A 60 7.65 -4.64 -12.28
C VAL A 60 7.76 -3.10 -12.05
N THR A 61 6.84 -2.49 -11.31
CA THR A 61 6.75 -1.03 -11.08
C THR A 61 7.14 -0.65 -9.64
N GLN A 62 7.97 0.38 -9.49
CA GLN A 62 8.37 0.90 -8.17
C GLN A 62 7.33 1.88 -7.60
N ALA A 63 7.01 1.77 -6.31
CA ALA A 63 6.12 2.69 -5.61
C ALA A 63 6.61 4.15 -5.65
N ARG A 64 7.92 4.36 -5.67
CA ARG A 64 8.51 5.70 -5.84
C ARG A 64 8.21 6.31 -7.20
N THR A 65 8.16 5.52 -8.27
CA THR A 65 7.80 6.03 -9.60
C THR A 65 6.40 6.61 -9.56
N ILE A 66 5.43 5.85 -9.05
CA ILE A 66 4.05 6.33 -8.83
C ILE A 66 4.01 7.59 -7.98
N SER A 67 4.74 7.59 -6.86
CA SER A 67 4.76 8.74 -5.95
C SER A 67 5.27 10.01 -6.63
N ARG A 68 6.32 9.89 -7.46
CA ARG A 68 6.91 11.02 -8.20
C ARG A 68 6.00 11.49 -9.32
N THR A 69 5.35 10.57 -10.05
CA THR A 69 4.43 10.92 -11.14
C THR A 69 3.18 11.63 -10.61
N TYR A 70 2.59 11.13 -9.51
CA TYR A 70 1.34 11.68 -8.97
C TYR A 70 1.54 12.95 -8.12
N PHE A 71 2.53 12.98 -7.22
CA PHE A 71 2.72 14.08 -6.27
C PHE A 71 3.83 15.08 -6.67
N GLY A 72 4.55 14.82 -7.77
CA GLY A 72 5.64 15.68 -8.23
C GLY A 72 6.71 15.90 -7.14
N ILE A 73 6.99 17.17 -6.82
CA ILE A 73 8.03 17.58 -5.87
C ILE A 73 7.70 17.17 -4.42
N TYR A 74 6.42 17.06 -4.07
CA TYR A 74 5.95 16.78 -2.71
C TYR A 74 5.86 15.29 -2.36
N TRP A 75 6.33 14.41 -3.25
CA TRP A 75 6.18 12.96 -3.13
C TRP A 75 6.66 12.37 -1.81
N LYS A 76 7.72 12.91 -1.19
CA LYS A 76 8.24 12.41 0.11
C LYS A 76 7.20 12.45 1.23
N LYS A 77 6.34 13.48 1.25
CA LYS A 77 5.32 13.66 2.29
C LYS A 77 4.18 12.65 2.15
N PHE A 78 3.84 12.28 0.92
CA PHE A 78 2.70 11.40 0.61
C PHE A 78 3.09 9.97 0.25
N HIS A 79 4.38 9.65 0.18
CA HIS A 79 4.88 8.32 -0.19
C HIS A 79 4.26 7.19 0.68
N GLN A 80 4.08 7.43 1.99
CA GLN A 80 3.43 6.45 2.87
C GLN A 80 1.98 6.15 2.48
N ARG A 81 1.26 7.09 1.86
CA ARG A 81 -0.11 6.85 1.34
C ARG A 81 -0.08 5.95 0.11
N VAL A 82 0.90 6.14 -0.77
CA VAL A 82 1.10 5.29 -1.96
C VAL A 82 1.42 3.86 -1.52
N LEU A 83 2.35 3.67 -0.59
CA LEU A 83 2.67 2.34 -0.05
C LEU A 83 1.45 1.69 0.61
N ALA A 84 0.62 2.48 1.31
CA ALA A 84 -0.63 1.98 1.88
C ALA A 84 -1.63 1.54 0.80
N ALA A 85 -1.81 2.32 -0.26
CA ALA A 85 -2.66 1.97 -1.39
C ALA A 85 -2.22 0.67 -2.07
N ILE A 86 -0.92 0.53 -2.36
CA ILE A 86 -0.35 -0.69 -2.96
C ILE A 86 -0.60 -1.91 -2.05
N ARG A 87 -0.40 -1.79 -0.74
CA ARG A 87 -0.69 -2.88 0.22
C ARG A 87 -2.16 -3.25 0.24
N ARG A 88 -3.07 -2.27 0.19
CA ARG A 88 -4.52 -2.53 0.13
C ARG A 88 -4.90 -3.26 -1.17
N LEU A 89 -4.36 -2.84 -2.32
CA LEU A 89 -4.57 -3.51 -3.60
C LEU A 89 -3.99 -4.93 -3.63
N SER A 90 -2.84 -5.14 -2.97
CA SER A 90 -2.25 -6.46 -2.83
C SER A 90 -3.08 -7.39 -1.95
N HIS A 91 -3.64 -6.88 -0.86
CA HIS A 91 -4.59 -7.64 -0.04
C HIS A 91 -5.88 -8.01 -0.81
N ARG A 92 -6.30 -7.20 -1.77
CA ARG A 92 -7.41 -7.55 -2.69
C ARG A 92 -6.99 -8.56 -3.77
N ASN A 93 -5.76 -9.08 -3.70
CA ASN A 93 -5.17 -10.02 -4.64
C ASN A 93 -5.09 -9.49 -6.09
N ILE A 94 -5.00 -8.16 -6.24
CA ILE A 94 -4.87 -7.49 -7.55
C ILE A 94 -3.39 -7.31 -7.92
N LEU A 95 -2.56 -7.01 -6.92
CA LEU A 95 -1.13 -6.73 -7.09
C LEU A 95 -0.28 -7.72 -6.28
N ILE A 96 0.85 -8.12 -6.84
CA ILE A 96 1.89 -8.88 -6.15
C ILE A 96 2.95 -7.89 -5.68
N ILE A 97 3.29 -7.93 -4.41
CA ILE A 97 4.33 -7.10 -3.80
C ILE A 97 5.63 -7.90 -3.69
N HIS A 98 6.71 -7.35 -4.25
CA HIS A 98 8.06 -7.87 -4.10
C HIS A 98 8.89 -6.94 -3.21
N PRO A 99 9.61 -7.47 -2.20
CA PRO A 99 10.46 -6.65 -1.34
C PRO A 99 11.65 -6.09 -2.14
N TYR A 100 11.78 -4.76 -2.20
CA TYR A 100 12.93 -4.12 -2.82
C TYR A 100 14.00 -3.81 -1.77
N LYS A 101 15.10 -4.55 -1.77
CA LYS A 101 16.24 -4.30 -0.89
C LYS A 101 17.34 -3.56 -1.65
N LYS A 102 17.47 -2.24 -1.43
CA LYS A 102 18.68 -1.48 -1.77
C LYS A 102 19.13 -0.66 -0.57
N ALA A 103 20.28 -1.06 -0.01
CA ALA A 103 21.15 -0.51 1.04
C ALA A 103 20.59 0.44 2.13
N LEU A 104 19.73 1.43 1.81
CA LEU A 104 19.30 2.49 2.73
C LEU A 104 17.84 2.96 2.55
N LYS A 105 17.05 2.39 1.62
CA LYS A 105 15.65 2.80 1.40
C LYS A 105 14.71 1.60 1.25
N GLN A 106 13.78 1.46 2.19
CA GLN A 106 12.67 0.50 2.12
C GLN A 106 11.65 0.98 1.10
N ASP A 107 11.88 0.69 -0.18
CA ASP A 107 10.87 0.88 -1.22
C ASP A 107 10.12 -0.43 -1.47
N ILE A 108 8.98 -0.34 -2.13
CA ILE A 108 8.19 -1.50 -2.52
C ILE A 108 8.11 -1.52 -4.04
N VAL A 109 8.31 -2.69 -4.61
CA VAL A 109 8.06 -2.90 -6.03
C VAL A 109 6.87 -3.83 -6.15
N PHE A 110 6.02 -3.58 -7.15
CA PHE A 110 4.81 -4.35 -7.35
C PHE A 110 4.59 -4.63 -8.83
N GLU A 111 3.84 -5.69 -9.10
CA GLU A 111 3.38 -6.07 -10.43
C GLU A 111 1.89 -6.41 -10.37
N ILE A 112 1.17 -6.24 -11.47
CA ILE A 112 -0.21 -6.72 -11.54
C ILE A 112 -0.18 -8.24 -11.54
N HIS A 113 -1.06 -8.84 -10.74
CA HIS A 113 -1.40 -10.24 -10.87
C HIS A 113 -2.10 -10.44 -12.22
N LYS A 114 -1.33 -10.78 -13.27
CA LYS A 114 -1.88 -11.26 -14.53
C LYS A 114 -2.55 -12.58 -14.22
N LYS A 115 -3.88 -12.58 -14.02
CA LYS A 115 -4.64 -13.81 -14.24
C LYS A 115 -4.47 -14.12 -15.71
N GLU A 116 -3.58 -15.07 -16.00
CA GLU A 116 -3.52 -15.72 -17.30
C GLU A 116 -4.94 -16.15 -17.67
N VAL A 117 -5.37 -15.70 -18.84
CA VAL A 117 -6.50 -16.27 -19.57
C VAL A 117 -5.98 -17.54 -20.23
#